data_AF-A0AAD6K1U2-F1
#
_entry.id   AF-A0AAD6K1U2-F1
#
_cell.length_a   1.000
_cell.length_b   1.000
_cell.length_c   1.000
_cell.angle_alpha   90.00
_cell.angle_beta   90.00
_cell.angle_gamma   90.00
#
_symmetry.space_group_name_H-M   'P 1'
#
loop_
_entity.id
_entity.type
_entity.pdbx_description
1 polymer ?
#
loop_
_entity_poly.entity_id
_entity_poly.type
_entity_poly.pdbx_seq_one_letter_code
_entity_poly.pdbx_strand_id
1 'polypeptide(L)'
;MTEGPTQGKADLNIYRNAGSEVVSILARKGRCERASIDEVYLDLTDSAEAMLRETPPESLESINEEARKSHILGLKSEDANDAQENASKWLRRSDANHQDKLLACGALIVAELRMEVLKEAQFTCSAGVAHNKLGGKLGTSLQTDLGVNTVGDLLKFSEEKLQERFGINTGTWLWNNARGINGEEVQGRLLPKSHGAGKSFPGPRALKTIASVQHWLNQLCDELNERICFDLDQNKRIAHTLTVYASAYKSCDSESYKKFPSKSCPLRYGTAKIQEDAFNLFQAGLREYIGSPGVKTLGHHHNGWGITSLSVSASKIVAIPSVSLMFICL
;
A
#
# COMPACT_ATOMS: atom_id res chain seq x y z
N MET A 1 -10.30 24.13 -22.16
CA MET A 1 -10.85 23.00 -21.38
C MET A 1 -10.66 21.74 -22.20
N THR A 2 -9.57 21.01 -21.96
CA THR A 2 -9.28 19.73 -22.61
C THR A 2 -9.83 18.62 -21.72
N GLU A 3 -10.93 18.00 -22.15
CA GLU A 3 -11.56 16.86 -21.45
C GLU A 3 -10.63 15.63 -21.55
N GLY A 4 -10.25 15.06 -20.40
CA GLY A 4 -9.36 13.90 -20.30
C GLY A 4 -10.07 12.55 -20.54
N PRO A 5 -9.32 11.44 -20.73
CA PRO A 5 -9.79 10.16 -21.30
C PRO A 5 -10.65 9.29 -20.35
N THR A 6 -11.22 9.84 -19.27
CA THR A 6 -11.88 9.05 -18.22
C THR A 6 -13.41 8.98 -18.39
N GLN A 7 -13.93 8.58 -19.54
CA GLN A 7 -15.36 8.26 -19.63
C GLN A 7 -15.65 6.94 -18.87
N GLY A 8 -16.22 7.07 -17.68
CA GLY A 8 -16.83 5.96 -16.94
C GLY A 8 -15.92 5.16 -16.00
N LYS A 9 -14.72 5.66 -15.65
CA LYS A 9 -13.85 5.08 -14.61
C LYS A 9 -13.48 6.14 -13.56
N ALA A 10 -13.35 5.73 -12.29
CA ALA A 10 -12.85 6.60 -11.25
C ALA A 10 -11.40 7.04 -11.52
N ASP A 11 -11.14 8.34 -11.40
CA ASP A 11 -9.79 8.88 -11.30
C ASP A 11 -9.41 9.04 -9.82
N LEU A 12 -8.23 8.54 -9.47
CA LEU A 12 -7.69 8.58 -8.11
C LEU A 12 -6.50 9.54 -7.97
N ASN A 13 -6.17 10.32 -9.01
CA ASN A 13 -5.00 11.21 -9.01
C ASN A 13 -5.06 12.25 -7.87
N ILE A 14 -6.24 12.80 -7.56
CA ILE A 14 -6.43 13.75 -6.45
C ILE A 14 -5.96 13.12 -5.12
N TYR A 15 -6.40 11.89 -4.83
CA TYR A 15 -6.01 11.19 -3.60
C TYR A 15 -4.52 10.79 -3.58
N ARG A 16 -3.94 10.49 -4.74
CA ARG A 16 -2.50 10.15 -4.83
C ARG A 16 -1.62 11.37 -4.57
N ASN A 17 -2.02 12.52 -5.09
CA ASN A 17 -1.33 13.79 -4.88
C ASN A 17 -1.40 14.18 -3.40
N ALA A 18 -2.59 14.15 -2.81
CA ALA A 18 -2.80 14.37 -1.38
C ALA A 18 -1.94 13.42 -0.51
N GLY A 19 -1.95 12.12 -0.82
CA GLY A 19 -1.11 11.15 -0.09
C GLY A 19 0.40 11.40 -0.24
N SER A 20 0.84 11.99 -1.37
CA SER A 20 2.26 12.31 -1.59
C SER A 20 2.67 13.59 -0.84
N GLU A 21 1.77 14.56 -0.73
CA GLU A 21 1.94 15.75 0.09
C GLU A 21 2.11 15.37 1.57
N VAL A 22 1.23 14.53 2.12
CA VAL A 22 1.34 14.02 3.50
C VAL A 22 2.68 13.30 3.72
N VAL A 23 3.08 12.40 2.81
CA VAL A 23 4.37 11.69 2.88
C VAL A 23 5.54 12.66 2.94
N SER A 24 5.49 13.77 2.19
CA SER A 24 6.58 14.75 2.15
C SER A 24 6.78 15.47 3.49
N ILE A 25 5.71 15.71 4.25
CA ILE A 25 5.75 16.28 5.60
C ILE A 25 6.33 15.25 6.58
N LEU A 26 5.82 14.01 6.56
CA LEU A 26 6.28 12.95 7.45
C LEU A 26 7.78 12.64 7.28
N ALA A 27 8.29 12.70 6.04
CA ALA A 27 9.69 12.42 5.73
C ALA A 27 10.70 13.43 6.31
N ARG A 28 10.24 14.56 6.88
CA ARG A 28 11.11 15.58 7.49
C ARG A 28 11.76 15.12 8.79
N LYS A 29 11.12 14.21 9.53
CA LYS A 29 11.54 13.79 10.87
C LYS A 29 11.96 12.31 10.94
N GLY A 30 11.99 11.60 9.81
CA GLY A 30 12.36 10.20 9.82
C GLY A 30 12.29 9.53 8.46
N ARG A 31 12.75 8.28 8.42
CA ARG A 31 12.76 7.48 7.18
C ARG A 31 11.35 6.94 6.94
N CYS A 32 10.73 7.34 5.84
CA CYS A 32 9.39 6.86 5.48
C CYS A 32 9.42 5.66 4.53
N GLU A 33 8.54 4.70 4.78
CA GLU A 33 8.14 3.65 3.85
C GLU A 33 6.65 3.81 3.51
N ARG A 34 6.34 4.25 2.29
CA ARG A 34 4.96 4.28 1.80
C ARG A 34 4.44 2.85 1.67
N ALA A 35 3.42 2.54 2.46
CA ALA A 35 2.75 1.24 2.49
C ALA A 35 1.54 1.22 1.55
N SER A 36 0.79 2.33 1.49
CA SER A 36 -0.37 2.47 0.63
C SER A 36 -0.60 3.94 0.20
N ILE A 37 -1.79 4.28 -0.27
CA ILE A 37 -2.13 5.66 -0.66
C ILE A 37 -2.24 6.58 0.55
N ASP A 38 -2.68 6.02 1.68
CA ASP A 38 -3.05 6.70 2.93
C ASP A 38 -2.25 6.18 4.16
N GLU A 39 -1.38 5.19 4.00
CA GLU A 39 -0.56 4.65 5.10
C GLU A 39 0.94 4.68 4.80
N VAL A 40 1.71 5.03 5.82
CA VAL A 40 3.16 5.21 5.79
C VAL A 40 3.74 4.65 7.09
N TYR A 41 4.79 3.84 7.00
CA TYR A 41 5.64 3.55 8.15
C TYR A 41 6.72 4.62 8.26
N LEU A 42 7.01 5.06 9.48
CA LEU A 42 8.01 6.08 9.77
C LEU A 42 8.98 5.53 10.80
N ASP A 43 10.26 5.48 10.44
CA ASP A 43 11.33 5.20 11.40
C ASP A 43 11.76 6.52 12.05
N LEU A 44 11.54 6.61 13.36
CA LEU A 44 11.89 7.76 14.18
C LEU A 44 13.07 7.48 15.10
N THR A 45 13.77 6.34 14.96
CA THR A 45 14.79 5.91 15.93
C THR A 45 15.83 7.00 16.16
N ASP A 46 16.44 7.52 15.10
CA ASP A 46 17.47 8.57 15.20
C ASP A 46 16.92 9.87 15.80
N SER A 47 15.72 10.29 15.40
CA SER A 47 15.10 11.52 15.89
C SER A 47 14.62 11.41 17.34
N ALA A 48 14.15 10.23 17.76
CA ALA A 48 13.80 9.94 19.14
C ALA A 48 15.03 9.91 20.05
N GLU A 49 16.13 9.30 19.59
CA GLU A 49 17.43 9.31 20.30
C GLU A 49 18.00 10.73 20.43
N ALA A 50 17.88 11.55 19.38
CA ALA A 50 18.29 12.96 19.42
C ALA A 50 17.45 13.75 20.44
N MET A 51 16.12 13.62 20.37
CA MET A 51 15.21 14.27 21.33
C MET A 51 15.50 13.83 22.76
N LEU A 52 15.71 12.54 23.00
CA LEU A 52 16.00 12.02 24.34
C LEU A 52 17.30 12.59 24.92
N ARG A 53 18.29 12.87 24.07
CA ARG A 53 19.58 13.44 24.47
C ARG A 53 19.52 14.94 24.70
N GLU A 54 18.81 15.66 23.85
CA GLU A 54 18.81 17.14 23.83
C GLU A 54 17.70 17.74 24.69
N THR A 55 16.50 17.16 24.62
CA THR A 55 15.29 17.65 25.30
C THR A 55 14.45 16.47 25.78
N PRO A 56 14.89 15.75 26.83
CA PRO A 56 14.21 14.56 27.29
C PRO A 56 12.79 14.90 27.78
N PRO A 57 11.78 14.04 27.55
CA PRO A 57 10.39 14.32 27.89
C PRO A 57 10.16 14.68 29.36
N GLU A 58 10.92 14.07 30.27
CA GLU A 58 10.88 14.34 31.72
C GLU A 58 11.28 15.77 32.12
N SER A 59 12.04 16.47 31.28
CA SER A 59 12.42 17.88 31.50
C SER A 59 11.40 18.90 30.97
N LEU A 60 10.38 18.45 30.24
CA LEU A 60 9.38 19.35 29.65
C LEU A 60 8.41 19.87 30.72
N GLU A 61 8.27 21.20 30.78
CA GLU A 61 7.31 21.87 31.66
C GLU A 61 5.87 21.41 31.37
N SER A 62 5.54 21.27 30.09
CA SER A 62 4.23 20.80 29.63
C SER A 62 4.32 19.95 28.37
N ILE A 63 3.35 19.05 28.20
CA ILE A 63 3.18 18.23 27.01
C ILE A 63 2.16 18.91 26.09
N ASN A 64 2.47 19.00 24.80
CA ASN A 64 1.58 19.55 23.77
C ASN A 64 0.19 18.86 23.81
N GLU A 65 -0.87 19.65 23.64
CA GLU A 65 -2.26 19.16 23.65
C GLU A 65 -2.51 17.99 22.69
N GLU A 66 -1.88 17.99 21.51
CA GLU A 66 -2.03 16.90 20.55
C GLU A 66 -1.38 15.60 21.06
N ALA A 67 -0.25 15.70 21.76
CA ALA A 67 0.40 14.54 22.36
C ALA A 67 -0.39 14.00 23.57
N ARG A 68 -1.09 14.85 24.32
CA ARG A 68 -1.96 14.42 25.43
C ARG A 68 -3.15 13.59 24.96
N LYS A 69 -3.54 13.67 23.68
CA LYS A 69 -4.59 12.81 23.08
C LYS A 69 -4.12 11.37 22.84
N SER A 70 -2.85 11.06 23.10
CA SER A 70 -2.31 9.71 22.91
C SER A 70 -3.00 8.68 23.79
N HIS A 71 -3.46 7.59 23.19
CA HIS A 71 -3.95 6.44 23.92
C HIS A 71 -2.79 5.49 24.24
N ILE A 72 -2.48 5.34 25.53
CA ILE A 72 -1.42 4.44 26.01
C ILE A 72 -2.03 3.07 26.32
N LEU A 73 -1.63 2.06 25.55
CA LEU A 73 -2.13 0.70 25.72
C LEU A 73 -1.81 0.16 27.12
N GLY A 74 -2.81 -0.41 27.79
CA GLY A 74 -2.68 -0.99 29.13
C GLY A 74 -2.96 -0.02 30.29
N LEU A 75 -3.09 1.28 30.02
CA LEU A 75 -3.61 2.23 31.00
C LEU A 75 -5.14 2.29 30.89
N LYS A 76 -5.82 2.05 32.02
CA LYS A 76 -7.26 2.25 32.13
C LYS A 76 -7.53 3.69 32.53
N SER A 77 -8.51 4.29 31.88
CA SER A 77 -9.02 5.61 32.21
C SER A 77 -10.52 5.61 32.32
N GLU A 78 -11.03 6.38 33.29
CA GLU A 78 -12.47 6.47 33.57
C GLU A 78 -13.16 7.45 32.60
N ASP A 79 -12.45 8.52 32.21
CA ASP A 79 -12.93 9.51 31.25
C ASP A 79 -11.78 10.10 30.38
N ALA A 80 -12.14 11.02 29.48
CA ALA A 80 -11.20 11.64 28.54
C ALA A 80 -10.18 12.57 29.21
N ASN A 81 -10.55 13.23 30.32
CA ASN A 81 -9.64 14.13 31.03
C ASN A 81 -8.60 13.33 31.81
N ASP A 82 -9.02 12.24 32.45
CA ASP A 82 -8.15 11.26 33.08
C ASP A 82 -7.20 10.61 32.04
N ALA A 83 -7.69 10.27 30.85
CA ALA A 83 -6.86 9.73 29.78
C ALA A 83 -5.75 10.70 29.35
N GLN A 84 -6.06 11.99 29.20
CA GLN A 84 -5.08 13.01 28.83
C GLN A 84 -4.03 13.25 29.93
N GLU A 85 -4.45 13.18 31.18
CA GLU A 85 -3.54 13.32 32.32
C GLU A 85 -2.64 12.10 32.47
N ASN A 86 -3.19 10.90 32.30
CA ASN A 86 -2.42 9.65 32.33
C ASN A 86 -1.42 9.57 31.18
N ALA A 87 -1.80 9.99 29.97
CA ALA A 87 -0.87 10.12 28.85
C ALA A 87 0.26 11.10 29.16
N SER A 88 -0.06 12.29 29.70
CA SER A 88 0.93 13.30 30.09
C SER A 88 1.91 12.80 31.16
N LYS A 89 1.44 12.00 32.13
CA LYS A 89 2.28 11.36 33.14
C LYS A 89 3.16 10.27 32.56
N TRP A 90 2.58 9.40 31.72
CA TRP A 90 3.31 8.29 31.09
C TRP A 90 4.43 8.80 30.18
N LEU A 91 4.16 9.83 29.37
CA LEU A 91 5.15 10.43 28.46
C LEU A 91 6.33 11.09 29.19
N ARG A 92 6.18 11.44 30.47
CA ARG A 92 7.22 12.13 31.28
C ARG A 92 7.81 11.25 32.39
N ARG A 93 7.59 9.93 32.34
CA ARG A 93 8.07 9.02 33.38
C ARG A 93 9.60 8.99 33.43
N SER A 94 10.17 9.46 34.54
CA SER A 94 11.62 9.46 34.76
C SER A 94 12.19 8.08 35.06
N ASP A 95 11.36 7.19 35.63
CA ASP A 95 11.68 5.79 35.99
C ASP A 95 11.60 4.81 34.81
N ALA A 96 11.23 5.29 33.62
CA ALA A 96 11.11 4.47 32.42
C ALA A 96 12.47 3.94 31.95
N ASN A 97 12.48 2.73 31.39
CA ASN A 97 13.65 2.20 30.70
C ASN A 97 13.89 2.97 29.39
N HIS A 98 15.06 2.75 28.77
CA HIS A 98 15.45 3.44 27.53
C HIS A 98 14.42 3.27 26.39
N GLN A 99 13.85 2.07 26.23
CA GLN A 99 12.89 1.78 25.16
C GLN A 99 11.57 2.54 25.35
N ASP A 100 11.02 2.56 26.57
CA ASP A 100 9.84 3.34 26.91
C ASP A 100 10.08 4.84 26.71
N LYS A 101 11.28 5.35 27.06
CA LYS A 101 11.65 6.74 26.81
C LYS A 101 11.69 7.08 25.32
N LEU A 102 12.22 6.17 24.48
CA LEU A 102 12.18 6.34 23.02
C LEU A 102 10.74 6.32 22.47
N LEU A 103 9.85 5.48 23.00
CA LEU A 103 8.43 5.51 22.62
C LEU A 103 7.77 6.83 23.00
N ALA A 104 8.08 7.39 24.16
CA ALA A 104 7.59 8.71 24.58
C ALA A 104 8.09 9.81 23.63
N CYS A 105 9.38 9.84 23.30
CA CYS A 105 9.93 10.75 22.30
C CYS A 105 9.25 10.57 20.93
N GLY A 106 9.08 9.32 20.47
CA GLY A 106 8.39 9.01 19.23
C GLY A 106 6.95 9.53 19.20
N ALA A 107 6.20 9.38 20.31
CA ALA A 107 4.84 9.90 20.44
C ALA A 107 4.78 11.43 20.35
N LEU A 108 5.74 12.14 20.95
CA LEU A 108 5.84 13.60 20.87
C LEU A 108 6.14 14.08 19.44
N ILE A 109 7.11 13.45 18.77
CA ILE A 109 7.46 13.76 17.38
C ILE A 109 6.27 13.50 16.45
N VAL A 110 5.56 12.37 16.64
CA VAL A 110 4.37 12.04 15.85
C VAL A 110 3.25 13.05 16.08
N ALA A 111 3.03 13.50 17.31
CA ALA A 111 2.04 14.54 17.59
C ALA A 111 2.37 15.87 16.88
N GLU A 112 3.65 16.27 16.87
CA GLU A 112 4.12 17.44 16.11
C GLU A 112 3.86 17.27 14.61
N LEU A 113 4.26 16.13 14.03
CA LEU A 113 4.03 15.82 12.61
C LEU A 113 2.54 15.83 12.24
N ARG A 114 1.67 15.30 13.11
CA ARG A 114 0.21 15.31 12.87
C ARG A 114 -0.33 16.75 12.82
N MET A 115 0.21 17.66 13.62
CA MET A 115 -0.12 19.08 13.57
C MET A 115 0.43 19.76 12.30
N GLU A 116 1.64 19.40 11.85
CA GLU A 116 2.19 19.89 10.57
C GLU A 116 1.33 19.44 9.39
N VAL A 117 0.93 18.16 9.35
CA VAL A 117 0.03 17.63 8.31
C VAL A 117 -1.31 18.36 8.31
N LEU A 118 -1.89 18.61 9.49
CA LEU A 118 -3.13 19.38 9.60
C LEU A 118 -2.95 20.83 9.11
N LYS A 119 -1.84 21.47 9.46
CA LYS A 119 -1.57 22.86 9.10
C LYS A 119 -1.30 23.05 7.61
N GLU A 120 -0.47 22.19 7.02
CA GLU A 120 0.00 22.36 5.65
C GLU A 120 -0.91 21.68 4.64
N ALA A 121 -1.25 20.41 4.87
CA ALA A 121 -2.05 19.61 3.95
C ALA A 121 -3.56 19.64 4.26
N GLN A 122 -3.97 20.26 5.38
CA GLN A 122 -5.37 20.36 5.81
C GLN A 122 -6.05 18.99 6.01
N PHE A 123 -5.26 17.96 6.31
CA PHE A 123 -5.75 16.62 6.60
C PHE A 123 -5.53 16.25 8.06
N THR A 124 -6.49 15.53 8.64
CA THR A 124 -6.27 14.83 9.90
C THR A 124 -5.75 13.43 9.62
N CYS A 125 -4.89 12.93 10.49
CA CYS A 125 -4.42 11.54 10.45
C CYS A 125 -4.32 10.97 11.86
N SER A 126 -4.37 9.64 11.94
CA SER A 126 -4.12 8.86 13.15
C SER A 126 -2.78 8.16 13.02
N ALA A 127 -2.14 7.85 14.15
CA ALA A 127 -0.85 7.17 14.16
C ALA A 127 -0.76 6.19 15.35
N GLY A 128 -0.02 5.11 15.15
CA GLY A 128 0.42 4.20 16.21
C GLY A 128 1.93 4.24 16.32
N VAL A 129 2.45 4.27 17.56
CA VAL A 129 3.89 4.28 17.84
C VAL A 129 4.23 3.00 18.59
N ALA A 130 5.16 2.23 18.03
CA ALA A 130 5.61 0.96 18.58
C ALA A 130 7.05 0.66 18.10
N HIS A 131 7.69 -0.34 18.69
CA HIS A 131 9.02 -0.80 18.28
C HIS A 131 9.05 -1.56 16.95
N ASN A 132 7.89 -1.86 16.35
CA ASN A 132 7.79 -2.61 15.10
C ASN A 132 6.62 -2.12 14.23
N LYS A 133 6.59 -2.59 12.98
CA LYS A 133 5.59 -2.20 11.97
C LYS A 133 4.21 -2.84 12.15
N LEU A 134 3.94 -3.53 13.26
CA LEU A 134 2.70 -4.26 13.44
C LEU A 134 1.57 -3.29 13.83
N GLY A 135 0.63 -3.10 12.92
CA GLY A 135 -0.45 -2.11 13.05
C GLY A 135 -1.14 -1.82 11.71
N GLY A 136 -1.89 -0.72 11.63
CA GLY A 136 -2.64 -0.32 10.42
C GLY A 136 -3.67 -1.35 9.97
N LYS A 137 -3.93 -1.44 8.66
CA LYS A 137 -4.87 -2.42 8.09
C LYS A 137 -4.59 -3.87 8.50
N LEU A 138 -3.33 -4.27 8.63
CA LEU A 138 -2.98 -5.63 9.06
C LEU A 138 -3.39 -5.87 10.52
N GLY A 139 -3.12 -4.90 11.41
CA GLY A 139 -3.58 -4.94 12.80
C GLY A 139 -5.11 -5.04 12.90
N THR A 140 -5.85 -4.24 12.13
CA THR A 140 -7.32 -4.30 12.08
C THR A 140 -7.83 -5.65 11.56
N SER A 141 -7.18 -6.20 10.53
CA SER A 141 -7.50 -7.54 10.02
C SER A 141 -7.28 -8.60 11.10
N LEU A 142 -6.14 -8.57 11.80
CA LEU A 142 -5.85 -9.50 12.90
C LEU A 142 -6.89 -9.42 14.02
N GLN A 143 -7.30 -8.22 14.39
CA GLN A 143 -8.34 -8.03 15.41
C GLN A 143 -9.69 -8.58 14.94
N THR A 144 -10.09 -8.28 13.71
CA THR A 144 -11.39 -8.68 13.16
C THR A 144 -11.45 -10.20 12.89
N ASP A 145 -10.37 -10.75 12.34
CA ASP A 145 -10.32 -12.13 11.83
C ASP A 145 -9.95 -13.17 12.89
N LEU A 146 -9.16 -12.76 13.89
CA LEU A 146 -8.58 -13.65 14.91
C LEU A 146 -8.82 -13.18 16.35
N GLY A 147 -9.47 -12.03 16.57
CA GLY A 147 -9.68 -11.48 17.92
C GLY A 147 -8.39 -11.09 18.63
N VAL A 148 -7.32 -10.82 17.87
CA VAL A 148 -6.00 -10.44 18.39
C VAL A 148 -6.04 -8.98 18.82
N ASN A 149 -5.82 -8.71 20.11
CA ASN A 149 -5.76 -7.34 20.63
C ASN A 149 -4.31 -6.90 20.87
N THR A 150 -3.41 -7.84 21.10
CA THR A 150 -1.99 -7.58 21.36
C THR A 150 -1.13 -8.51 20.51
N VAL A 151 0.12 -8.11 20.24
CA VAL A 151 1.10 -8.98 19.56
C VAL A 151 1.29 -10.30 20.32
N GLY A 152 1.17 -10.28 21.66
CA GLY A 152 1.23 -11.49 22.48
C GLY A 152 0.08 -12.47 22.21
N ASP A 153 -1.09 -12.01 21.77
CA ASP A 153 -2.20 -12.91 21.41
C ASP A 153 -1.86 -13.77 20.18
N LEU A 154 -0.93 -13.33 19.33
CA LEU A 154 -0.46 -14.11 18.19
C LEU A 154 0.26 -15.39 18.61
N LEU A 155 0.79 -15.47 19.84
CA LEU A 155 1.42 -16.69 20.36
C LEU A 155 0.46 -17.87 20.46
N LYS A 156 -0.86 -17.62 20.47
CA LYS A 156 -1.91 -18.64 20.50
C LYS A 156 -2.09 -19.37 19.16
N PHE A 157 -1.51 -18.84 18.08
CA PHE A 157 -1.68 -19.38 16.73
C PHE A 157 -0.38 -20.03 16.23
N SER A 158 -0.53 -21.15 15.51
CA SER A 158 0.60 -21.79 14.84
C SER A 158 1.03 -20.99 13.60
N GLU A 159 2.24 -21.25 13.11
CA GLU A 159 2.76 -20.58 11.90
C GLU A 159 1.88 -20.91 10.70
N GLU A 160 1.52 -22.18 10.53
CA GLU A 160 0.69 -22.67 9.43
C GLU A 160 -0.67 -22.01 9.44
N LYS A 161 -1.25 -21.77 10.63
CA LYS A 161 -2.55 -21.10 10.73
C LYS A 161 -2.49 -19.65 10.25
N LEU A 162 -1.41 -18.96 10.60
CA LEU A 162 -1.19 -17.58 10.14
C LEU A 162 -0.88 -17.54 8.64
N GLN A 163 -0.12 -18.50 8.12
CA GLN A 163 0.19 -18.62 6.69
C GLN A 163 -1.05 -18.95 5.85
N GLU A 164 -1.93 -19.83 6.34
CA GLU A 164 -3.20 -20.17 5.68
C GLU A 164 -4.08 -18.93 5.51
N ARG A 165 -4.13 -18.07 6.54
CA ARG A 165 -5.01 -16.90 6.58
C ARG A 165 -4.44 -15.68 5.86
N PHE A 166 -3.16 -15.39 6.04
CA PHE A 166 -2.53 -14.14 5.57
C PHE A 166 -1.51 -14.36 4.45
N GLY A 167 -1.31 -15.61 4.02
CA GLY A 167 -0.30 -16.00 3.04
C GLY A 167 1.04 -16.36 3.70
N ILE A 168 1.85 -17.15 2.99
CA ILE A 168 3.10 -17.73 3.52
C ILE A 168 4.01 -16.68 4.13
N ASN A 169 4.34 -15.61 3.39
CA ASN A 169 5.29 -14.60 3.87
C ASN A 169 4.74 -13.83 5.08
N THR A 170 3.51 -13.32 4.98
CA THR A 170 2.88 -12.53 6.06
C THR A 170 2.65 -13.38 7.31
N GLY A 171 2.20 -14.62 7.14
CA GLY A 171 1.96 -15.54 8.25
C GLY A 171 3.23 -15.89 9.02
N THR A 172 4.31 -16.21 8.29
CA THR A 172 5.65 -16.42 8.86
C THR A 172 6.14 -15.18 9.60
N TRP A 173 5.97 -14.01 9.00
CA TRP A 173 6.35 -12.73 9.60
C TRP A 173 5.59 -12.46 10.90
N LEU A 174 4.26 -12.66 10.93
CA LEU A 174 3.43 -12.50 12.14
C LEU A 174 3.86 -13.44 13.27
N TRP A 175 4.17 -14.69 12.92
CA TRP A 175 4.61 -15.71 13.88
C TRP A 175 5.96 -15.37 14.52
N ASN A 176 6.90 -14.86 13.72
CA ASN A 176 8.21 -14.37 14.17
C ASN A 176 8.06 -13.12 15.04
N ASN A 177 7.21 -12.17 14.63
CA ASN A 177 6.96 -10.94 15.40
C ASN A 177 6.41 -11.23 16.79
N ALA A 178 5.48 -12.19 16.90
CA ALA A 178 4.92 -12.64 18.18
C ALA A 178 5.98 -13.16 19.16
N ARG A 179 7.12 -13.64 18.63
CA ARG A 179 8.24 -14.23 19.38
C ARG A 179 9.43 -13.28 19.52
N GLY A 180 9.24 -12.00 19.18
CA GLY A 180 10.31 -10.98 19.25
C GLY A 180 11.39 -11.15 18.19
N ILE A 181 11.18 -12.00 17.18
CA ILE A 181 12.10 -12.15 16.05
C ILE A 181 11.71 -11.08 15.03
N ASN A 182 12.38 -9.94 15.08
CA ASN A 182 12.14 -8.80 14.19
C ASN A 182 13.38 -8.54 13.31
N GLY A 183 13.16 -8.33 12.02
CA GLY A 183 14.24 -8.10 11.05
C GLY A 183 13.87 -7.21 9.87
N GLU A 184 12.72 -6.54 9.89
CA GLU A 184 12.30 -5.67 8.78
C GLU A 184 12.45 -4.19 9.12
N GLU A 185 13.54 -3.60 8.67
CA GLU A 185 13.75 -2.16 8.72
C GLU A 185 12.75 -1.42 7.83
N VAL A 186 12.34 -0.21 8.25
CA VAL A 186 11.57 0.71 7.41
C VAL A 186 12.41 1.07 6.19
N GLN A 187 11.93 0.69 5.02
CA GLN A 187 12.63 0.94 3.77
C GLN A 187 12.40 2.39 3.36
N GLY A 188 13.47 3.17 3.13
CA GLY A 188 13.38 4.57 2.70
C GLY A 188 12.78 4.73 1.31
N ARG A 189 11.45 4.60 1.21
CA ARG A 189 10.69 4.49 -0.04
C ARG A 189 9.46 5.37 0.02
N LEU A 190 9.56 6.54 -0.61
CA LEU A 190 8.45 7.50 -0.72
C LEU A 190 7.55 7.21 -1.94
N LEU A 191 8.15 6.67 -3.00
CA LEU A 191 7.48 6.44 -4.27
C LEU A 191 6.84 5.04 -4.37
N PRO A 192 5.75 4.88 -5.13
CA PRO A 192 5.10 3.58 -5.31
C PRO A 192 5.99 2.59 -6.06
N LYS A 193 5.84 1.29 -5.76
CA LYS A 193 6.58 0.18 -6.43
C LYS A 193 6.06 -0.16 -7.83
N SER A 194 4.85 0.28 -8.16
CA SER A 194 4.18 0.02 -9.44
C SER A 194 3.14 1.09 -9.73
N HIS A 195 2.86 1.30 -11.01
CA HIS A 195 1.69 2.06 -11.48
C HIS A 195 0.67 1.08 -12.06
N GLY A 196 -0.62 1.34 -11.87
CA GLY A 196 -1.65 0.47 -12.42
C GLY A 196 -2.93 1.23 -12.73
N ALA A 197 -3.75 0.63 -13.59
CA ALA A 197 -5.09 1.09 -13.93
C ALA A 197 -6.01 -0.12 -14.00
N GLY A 198 -7.18 -0.04 -13.39
CA GLY A 198 -8.13 -1.15 -13.40
C GLY A 198 -9.58 -0.72 -13.26
N LYS A 199 -10.49 -1.58 -13.71
CA LYS A 199 -11.93 -1.37 -13.64
C LYS A 199 -12.66 -2.68 -13.33
N SER A 200 -13.68 -2.58 -12.50
CA SER A 200 -14.61 -3.66 -12.20
C SER A 200 -15.93 -3.49 -12.96
N PHE A 201 -16.52 -4.63 -13.34
CA PHE A 201 -17.70 -4.79 -14.16
C PHE A 201 -18.68 -5.75 -13.47
N PRO A 202 -19.35 -5.31 -12.40
CA PRO A 202 -20.14 -6.21 -11.55
C PRO A 202 -21.41 -6.68 -12.24
N GLY A 203 -21.76 -7.95 -11.99
CA GLY A 203 -23.01 -8.59 -12.39
C GLY A 203 -23.28 -8.49 -13.90
N PRO A 204 -24.42 -7.90 -14.32
CA PRO A 204 -24.81 -7.87 -15.73
C PRO A 204 -23.86 -7.05 -16.62
N ARG A 205 -23.00 -6.21 -16.03
CA ARG A 205 -22.04 -5.38 -16.75
C ARG A 205 -20.76 -6.10 -17.15
N ALA A 206 -20.60 -7.38 -16.77
CA ALA A 206 -19.42 -8.17 -17.14
C ALA A 206 -19.18 -8.14 -18.65
N LEU A 207 -17.90 -8.05 -19.03
CA LEU A 207 -17.51 -7.98 -20.45
C LEU A 207 -17.57 -9.39 -21.04
N LYS A 208 -18.38 -9.58 -22.08
CA LYS A 208 -18.65 -10.92 -22.68
C LYS A 208 -18.06 -11.08 -24.08
N THR A 209 -17.49 -10.03 -24.64
CA THR A 209 -16.92 -10.03 -26.00
C THR A 209 -15.48 -9.56 -25.99
N ILE A 210 -14.66 -10.12 -26.88
CA ILE A 210 -13.27 -9.70 -27.06
C ILE A 210 -13.17 -8.21 -27.39
N ALA A 211 -14.07 -7.69 -28.22
CA ALA A 211 -14.11 -6.27 -28.57
C ALA A 211 -14.35 -5.37 -27.35
N SER A 212 -15.29 -5.75 -26.47
CA SER A 212 -15.55 -4.98 -25.24
C SER A 212 -14.36 -5.01 -24.28
N VAL A 213 -13.66 -6.15 -24.19
CA VAL A 213 -12.43 -6.26 -23.40
C VAL A 213 -11.30 -5.42 -23.98
N GLN A 214 -11.08 -5.50 -25.30
CA GLN A 214 -10.05 -4.74 -25.99
C GLN A 214 -10.26 -3.23 -25.83
N HIS A 215 -11.50 -2.77 -25.98
CA HIS A 215 -11.85 -1.36 -25.74
C HIS A 215 -11.43 -0.91 -24.35
N TRP A 216 -11.83 -1.63 -23.29
CA TRP A 216 -11.45 -1.27 -21.92
C TRP A 216 -9.95 -1.43 -21.64
N LEU A 217 -9.30 -2.47 -22.18
CA LEU A 217 -7.85 -2.62 -22.07
C LEU A 217 -7.13 -1.40 -22.65
N ASN A 218 -7.56 -0.90 -23.81
CA ASN A 218 -6.96 0.27 -24.44
C ASN A 218 -7.05 1.50 -23.54
N GLN A 219 -8.23 1.79 -22.99
CA GLN A 219 -8.43 2.90 -22.06
C GLN A 219 -7.55 2.78 -20.81
N LEU A 220 -7.41 1.57 -20.25
CA LEU A 220 -6.55 1.32 -19.09
C LEU A 220 -5.05 1.47 -19.43
N CYS A 221 -4.65 1.10 -20.64
CA CYS A 221 -3.28 1.26 -21.12
C CYS A 221 -2.94 2.73 -21.38
N ASP A 222 -3.89 3.54 -21.85
CA ASP A 222 -3.71 4.99 -22.03
C ASP A 222 -3.39 5.65 -20.68
N GLU A 223 -4.22 5.38 -19.67
CA GLU A 223 -4.03 5.87 -18.30
C GLU A 223 -2.72 5.36 -17.67
N LEU A 224 -2.37 4.09 -17.91
CA LEU A 224 -1.10 3.53 -17.43
C LEU A 224 0.09 4.25 -18.09
N ASN A 225 0.03 4.48 -19.41
CA ASN A 225 1.08 5.13 -20.17
C ASN A 225 1.31 6.58 -19.70
N GLU A 226 0.24 7.35 -19.51
CA GLU A 226 0.33 8.70 -18.94
C GLU A 226 1.04 8.69 -17.57
N ARG A 227 0.69 7.74 -16.70
CA ARG A 227 1.28 7.62 -15.36
C ARG A 227 2.77 7.26 -15.39
N ILE A 228 3.17 6.28 -16.20
CA ILE A 228 4.58 5.87 -16.26
C ILE A 228 5.44 6.90 -16.98
N CYS A 229 4.88 7.66 -17.92
CA CYS A 229 5.59 8.78 -18.57
C CYS A 229 5.80 9.93 -17.59
N PHE A 230 4.78 10.27 -16.80
CA PHE A 230 4.91 11.27 -15.73
C PHE A 230 5.93 10.83 -14.67
N ASP A 231 5.88 9.57 -14.23
CA ASP A 231 6.83 9.01 -13.26
C ASP A 231 8.27 8.98 -13.80
N LEU A 232 8.45 8.67 -15.08
CA LEU A 232 9.74 8.75 -15.76
C LEU A 232 10.28 10.18 -15.77
N ASP A 233 9.45 11.16 -16.12
CA ASP A 233 9.86 12.55 -16.21
C ASP A 233 10.21 13.13 -14.82
N GLN A 234 9.36 12.91 -13.83
CA GLN A 234 9.51 13.51 -12.50
C GLN A 234 10.50 12.77 -11.61
N ASN A 235 10.47 11.44 -11.63
CA ASN A 235 11.23 10.59 -10.69
C ASN A 235 12.42 9.87 -11.33
N LYS A 236 12.68 10.11 -12.64
CA LYS A 236 13.83 9.56 -13.40
C LYS A 236 14.00 8.05 -13.21
N ARG A 237 12.90 7.31 -13.33
CA ARG A 237 12.85 5.86 -13.13
C ARG A 237 11.98 5.18 -14.19
N ILE A 238 12.32 3.93 -14.51
CA ILE A 238 11.74 3.17 -15.61
C ILE A 238 11.11 1.88 -15.06
N ALA A 239 9.89 1.59 -15.49
CA ALA A 239 9.23 0.31 -15.24
C ALA A 239 9.65 -0.72 -16.29
N HIS A 240 9.87 -1.97 -15.87
CA HIS A 240 10.38 -3.02 -16.76
C HIS A 240 9.38 -4.13 -17.07
N THR A 241 8.27 -4.24 -16.33
CA THR A 241 7.32 -5.35 -16.50
C THR A 241 5.90 -4.84 -16.60
N LEU A 242 5.20 -5.25 -17.66
CA LEU A 242 3.76 -5.10 -17.84
C LEU A 242 3.06 -6.38 -17.37
N THR A 243 2.01 -6.24 -16.57
CA THR A 243 1.18 -7.37 -16.13
C THR A 243 -0.29 -7.06 -16.35
N VAL A 244 -1.02 -8.03 -16.90
CA VAL A 244 -2.48 -8.02 -17.02
C VAL A 244 -3.08 -8.94 -15.97
N TYR A 245 -4.06 -8.43 -15.23
CA TYR A 245 -4.91 -9.20 -14.33
C TYR A 245 -6.36 -9.08 -14.78
N ALA A 246 -7.10 -10.18 -14.65
CA ALA A 246 -8.54 -10.17 -14.82
C ALA A 246 -9.21 -11.04 -13.75
N SER A 247 -10.48 -10.78 -13.49
CA SER A 247 -11.37 -11.72 -12.82
C SER A 247 -12.47 -12.11 -13.80
N ALA A 248 -12.82 -13.38 -13.81
CA ALA A 248 -13.76 -13.93 -14.77
C ALA A 248 -14.64 -14.99 -14.11
N TYR A 249 -15.80 -15.24 -14.72
CA TYR A 249 -16.62 -16.43 -14.44
C TYR A 249 -16.80 -17.24 -15.72
N LYS A 250 -17.11 -18.54 -15.57
CA LYS A 250 -17.64 -19.41 -16.63
C LYS A 250 -19.13 -19.64 -16.41
N SER A 251 -19.91 -19.77 -17.47
CA SER A 251 -21.36 -20.00 -17.39
C SER A 251 -21.75 -21.45 -17.04
N CYS A 252 -20.79 -22.37 -17.00
CA CYS A 252 -21.01 -23.78 -16.64
C CYS A 252 -20.30 -24.07 -15.31
N ASP A 253 -21.10 -24.42 -14.30
CA ASP A 253 -20.81 -24.33 -12.86
C ASP A 253 -19.81 -25.35 -12.29
N SER A 254 -19.22 -26.24 -13.08
CA SER A 254 -18.34 -27.29 -12.52
C SER A 254 -16.93 -26.80 -12.15
N GLU A 255 -16.51 -25.60 -12.57
CA GLU A 255 -15.17 -25.03 -12.28
C GLU A 255 -15.21 -23.56 -11.81
N SER A 256 -16.23 -23.17 -11.05
CA SER A 256 -16.44 -21.77 -10.62
C SER A 256 -15.31 -21.18 -9.74
N TYR A 257 -14.38 -22.02 -9.25
CA TYR A 257 -13.26 -21.62 -8.40
C TYR A 257 -11.94 -21.35 -9.15
N LYS A 258 -11.83 -21.66 -10.46
CA LYS A 258 -10.58 -21.43 -11.19
C LYS A 258 -10.33 -19.93 -11.30
N LYS A 259 -9.20 -19.47 -10.78
CA LYS A 259 -8.77 -18.06 -10.93
C LYS A 259 -8.31 -17.80 -12.36
N PHE A 260 -8.65 -16.64 -12.90
CA PHE A 260 -8.10 -16.21 -14.18
C PHE A 260 -6.58 -15.96 -14.02
N PRO A 261 -5.72 -16.56 -14.87
CA PRO A 261 -4.28 -16.44 -14.73
C PRO A 261 -3.82 -15.03 -15.07
N SER A 262 -2.99 -14.43 -14.21
CA SER A 262 -2.27 -13.20 -14.57
C SER A 262 -1.15 -13.52 -15.55
N LYS A 263 -0.91 -12.61 -16.50
CA LYS A 263 0.13 -12.75 -17.53
C LYS A 263 0.98 -11.50 -17.56
N SER A 264 2.29 -11.66 -17.75
CA SER A 264 3.24 -10.54 -17.78
C SER A 264 4.28 -10.67 -18.88
N CYS A 265 4.85 -9.54 -19.30
CA CYS A 265 5.93 -9.45 -20.27
C CYS A 265 6.84 -8.24 -19.97
N PRO A 266 8.02 -8.14 -20.61
CA PRO A 266 8.79 -6.91 -20.61
C PRO A 266 7.95 -5.73 -21.10
N LEU A 267 8.04 -4.58 -20.42
CA LEU A 267 7.28 -3.38 -20.77
C LEU A 267 7.95 -2.66 -21.94
N ARG A 268 7.22 -2.48 -23.05
CA ARG A 268 7.61 -1.62 -24.17
C ARG A 268 6.92 -0.27 -24.05
N TYR A 269 7.68 0.81 -23.92
CA TYR A 269 7.11 2.16 -23.82
C TYR A 269 6.45 2.62 -25.13
N GLY A 270 5.32 3.32 -24.99
CA GLY A 270 4.49 3.84 -26.07
C GLY A 270 3.11 3.20 -26.08
N THR A 271 2.07 4.04 -26.14
CA THR A 271 0.66 3.64 -26.01
C THR A 271 0.29 2.43 -26.88
N ALA A 272 0.57 2.49 -28.18
CA ALA A 272 0.21 1.40 -29.10
C ALA A 272 0.89 0.07 -28.74
N LYS A 273 2.15 0.10 -28.30
CA LYS A 273 2.90 -1.11 -27.90
C LYS A 273 2.35 -1.71 -26.62
N ILE A 274 2.03 -0.88 -25.64
CA ILE A 274 1.43 -1.32 -24.36
C ILE A 274 0.06 -1.94 -24.61
N GLN A 275 -0.77 -1.32 -25.44
CA GLN A 275 -2.09 -1.83 -25.82
C GLN A 275 -1.99 -3.18 -26.53
N GLU A 276 -1.09 -3.31 -27.51
CA GLU A 276 -0.81 -4.55 -28.22
C GLU A 276 -0.38 -5.67 -27.25
N ASP A 277 0.62 -5.40 -26.40
CA ASP A 277 1.14 -6.37 -25.44
C ASP A 277 0.07 -6.78 -24.41
N ALA A 278 -0.66 -5.82 -23.86
CA ALA A 278 -1.73 -6.10 -22.90
C ALA A 278 -2.83 -6.97 -23.52
N PHE A 279 -3.20 -6.71 -24.76
CA PHE A 279 -4.21 -7.53 -25.45
C PHE A 279 -3.70 -8.95 -25.72
N ASN A 280 -2.45 -9.10 -26.16
CA ASN A 280 -1.82 -10.41 -26.35
C ASN A 280 -1.74 -11.21 -25.04
N LEU A 281 -1.37 -10.56 -23.93
CA LEU A 281 -1.35 -11.15 -22.59
C LEU A 281 -2.75 -11.59 -22.16
N PHE A 282 -3.77 -10.76 -22.36
CA PHE A 282 -5.16 -11.12 -22.06
C PHE A 282 -5.61 -12.34 -22.88
N GLN A 283 -5.36 -12.36 -24.18
CA GLN A 283 -5.71 -13.50 -25.03
C GLN A 283 -5.02 -14.80 -24.59
N ALA A 284 -3.74 -14.72 -24.21
CA ALA A 284 -3.01 -15.85 -23.65
C ALA A 284 -3.64 -16.34 -22.34
N GLY A 285 -3.99 -15.43 -21.43
CA GLY A 285 -4.67 -15.76 -20.17
C GLY A 285 -6.06 -16.37 -20.40
N LEU A 286 -6.82 -15.83 -21.36
CA LEU A 286 -8.15 -16.32 -21.71
C LEU A 286 -8.11 -17.74 -22.28
N ARG A 287 -7.14 -18.04 -23.16
CA ARG A 287 -6.94 -19.40 -23.71
C ARG A 287 -6.69 -20.42 -22.60
N GLU A 288 -5.85 -20.10 -21.63
CA GLU A 288 -5.57 -20.96 -20.48
C GLU A 288 -6.77 -21.07 -19.51
N TYR A 289 -7.50 -19.98 -19.33
CA TYR A 289 -8.69 -19.94 -18.48
C TYR A 289 -9.81 -20.85 -19.01
N ILE A 290 -10.14 -20.71 -20.30
CA ILE A 290 -11.16 -21.53 -20.97
C ILE A 290 -10.71 -22.99 -21.07
N GLY A 291 -9.42 -23.25 -21.27
CA GLY A 291 -8.87 -24.58 -21.55
C GLY A 291 -8.89 -24.90 -23.04
N SER A 292 -8.12 -25.92 -23.47
CA SER A 292 -8.09 -26.38 -24.86
C SER A 292 -9.50 -26.80 -25.33
N PRO A 293 -9.89 -26.52 -26.58
CA PRO A 293 -11.21 -26.87 -27.09
C PRO A 293 -11.33 -28.39 -27.30
N GLY A 294 -11.69 -29.11 -26.24
CA GLY A 294 -12.21 -30.46 -26.32
C GLY A 294 -13.73 -30.39 -26.38
N VAL A 295 -14.30 -30.94 -27.45
CA VAL A 295 -15.74 -31.12 -27.74
C VAL A 295 -16.43 -29.93 -28.43
N LYS A 296 -16.73 -30.16 -29.71
CA LYS A 296 -17.64 -29.36 -30.54
C LYS A 296 -19.04 -29.35 -29.92
N THR A 297 -19.61 -28.17 -29.70
CA THR A 297 -21.07 -27.98 -29.75
C THR A 297 -21.37 -26.82 -30.68
N LEU A 298 -22.11 -27.12 -31.75
CA LEU A 298 -22.72 -26.15 -32.64
C LEU A 298 -23.62 -25.22 -31.82
N GLY A 299 -23.52 -23.91 -32.03
CA GLY A 299 -24.49 -22.95 -31.51
C GLY A 299 -23.90 -21.55 -31.37
N HIS A 300 -24.55 -20.58 -32.01
CA HIS A 300 -24.14 -19.18 -32.11
C HIS A 300 -23.82 -18.47 -30.76
N HIS A 301 -22.71 -17.71 -30.78
CA HIS A 301 -22.46 -16.44 -30.07
C HIS A 301 -22.85 -16.28 -28.59
N HIS A 302 -22.61 -17.26 -27.74
CA HIS A 302 -22.39 -16.99 -26.32
C HIS A 302 -21.07 -17.57 -25.86
N ASN A 303 -20.06 -16.71 -25.81
CA ASN A 303 -18.84 -16.98 -25.08
C ASN A 303 -19.26 -17.31 -23.64
N GLY A 304 -19.11 -18.56 -23.23
CA GLY A 304 -19.51 -19.05 -21.90
C GLY A 304 -18.65 -18.50 -20.76
N TRP A 305 -18.17 -17.26 -20.88
CA TRP A 305 -17.35 -16.53 -19.93
C TRP A 305 -17.77 -15.06 -19.85
N GLY A 306 -17.48 -14.42 -18.72
CA GLY A 306 -17.58 -12.98 -18.56
C GLY A 306 -16.48 -12.44 -17.67
N ILE A 307 -15.87 -11.31 -18.06
CA ILE A 307 -14.85 -10.61 -17.27
C ILE A 307 -15.53 -9.63 -16.31
N THR A 308 -15.32 -9.82 -15.02
CA THR A 308 -15.89 -8.99 -13.94
C THR A 308 -14.89 -7.97 -13.40
N SER A 309 -13.60 -8.12 -13.68
CA SER A 309 -12.60 -7.09 -13.42
C SER A 309 -11.44 -7.21 -14.40
N LEU A 310 -10.82 -6.08 -14.72
CA LEU A 310 -9.69 -5.99 -15.63
C LEU A 310 -8.71 -4.94 -15.10
N SER A 311 -7.41 -5.24 -15.08
CA SER A 311 -6.38 -4.27 -14.71
C SER A 311 -5.06 -4.54 -15.39
N VAL A 312 -4.29 -3.46 -15.59
CA VAL A 312 -2.93 -3.46 -16.09
C VAL A 312 -2.01 -2.81 -15.05
N SER A 313 -0.79 -3.32 -14.92
CA SER A 313 0.22 -2.82 -13.98
C SER A 313 1.60 -2.78 -14.61
N ALA A 314 2.31 -1.67 -14.40
CA ALA A 314 3.72 -1.50 -14.69
C ALA A 314 4.51 -1.61 -13.39
N SER A 315 5.44 -2.55 -13.31
CA SER A 315 6.20 -2.90 -12.10
C SER A 315 7.69 -3.11 -12.40
N LYS A 316 8.45 -3.51 -11.38
CA LYS A 316 9.93 -3.58 -11.40
C LYS A 316 10.53 -2.25 -11.83
N ILE A 317 10.13 -1.19 -11.13
CA ILE A 317 10.58 0.17 -11.40
C ILE A 317 11.98 0.36 -10.82
N VAL A 318 12.92 0.82 -11.64
CA VAL A 318 14.30 1.10 -11.25
C VAL A 318 14.69 2.52 -11.61
N ALA A 319 15.51 3.16 -10.79
CA ALA A 319 16.06 4.47 -11.10
C ALA A 319 16.97 4.37 -12.34
N ILE A 320 16.92 5.38 -13.20
CA ILE A 320 17.90 5.55 -14.26
C ILE A 320 19.19 6.01 -13.58
N PRO A 321 20.31 5.28 -13.74
CA PRO A 321 21.59 5.74 -13.23
C PRO A 321 21.88 7.13 -13.78
N SER A 322 22.17 8.10 -12.92
CA SER A 322 22.67 9.40 -13.36
C SER A 322 24.05 9.19 -13.96
N VAL A 323 24.13 9.08 -15.28
CA VAL A 323 25.41 9.21 -15.97
C VAL A 323 25.79 10.68 -15.85
N SER A 324 26.58 11.02 -14.82
CA SER A 324 27.30 12.30 -14.82
C SER A 324 28.23 12.27 -16.02
N LEU A 325 27.81 12.88 -17.12
CA LEU A 325 28.72 13.36 -18.15
C LEU A 325 29.55 14.47 -17.51
N MET A 326 30.61 14.06 -16.82
CA MET A 326 31.70 14.92 -16.42
C MET A 326 32.40 15.32 -17.73
N PHE A 327 31.95 16.40 -18.35
CA PHE A 327 32.71 17.06 -19.39
C PHE A 327 33.97 17.63 -18.73
N ILE A 328 35.06 16.88 -18.78
CA ILE A 328 36.40 17.42 -18.57
C ILE A 328 36.67 18.28 -19.80
N CYS A 329 36.49 19.60 -19.68
CA CYS A 329 37.18 20.51 -20.57
C CYS A 329 38.68 20.40 -20.26
N LEU A 330 39.45 19.93 -21.23
CA LEU A 330 40.88 20.21 -21.32
C LEU A 330 41.08 21.70 -21.63
#